data_AF-A0A061D2J5-F1
#
_entry.id   AF-A0A061D2J5-F1
#
_cell.length_a   1.000
_cell.length_b   1.000
_cell.length_c   1.000
_cell.angle_alpha   90.00
_cell.angle_beta   90.00
_cell.angle_gamma   90.00
#
_symmetry.space_group_name_H-M   'P 1'
#
loop_
_entity.id
_entity.type
_entity.pdbx_description
1 polymer ?
#
loop_
_entity_poly.entity_id
_entity_poly.type
_entity_poly.pdbx_seq_one_letter_code
_entity_poly.pdbx_strand_id
1 'polypeptide(L)'
;MTRPIRQRVILRAVIVTRITTRMETRESLKDISEMKATLKDMREMMKPLKDMREMKEIAETIKSLVDLLQRGALHKDVVAPCKLKTPHPDGGAGTSPSGGGQQQLCSAPPQSQHARLQAQSVNIPKTCVIKKSPNLRAHQRVVYNSLAHVPRNFKECIDWLMAVRGDDGMKNLKVLEAALYDFYAHMSGRFTEVSDLDKVIRVSREFLEQEKLKKRRSVKRILIKLNDRLRKTPDQLAKRIGSAHDTKNEKYLQKKGLTADTIAENLCYVVDACAKFLGRIKNRSHYKSAYSPQATWDASFSAHPETGVVIFVGIAPMLCASISSLNAAVFAAMLRFPPFIAYKRMQEMIEALGYVEPQRRAGMTASYVGDALDGFEETIDFIFDLAGFWAFY
;
A
#
# COMPACT_ATOMS: atom_id res chain seq x y z
N MET A 1 -13.38 29.68 -8.79
CA MET A 1 -12.21 28.78 -8.68
C MET A 1 -12.54 27.50 -7.88
N THR A 2 -13.47 26.65 -8.32
CA THR A 2 -13.94 25.46 -7.55
C THR A 2 -14.04 24.15 -8.36
N ARG A 3 -13.66 24.16 -9.65
CA ARG A 3 -13.69 22.98 -10.51
C ARG A 3 -12.66 21.86 -10.21
N PRO A 4 -11.45 22.08 -9.65
CA PRO A 4 -10.47 20.98 -9.49
C PRO A 4 -10.83 19.98 -8.37
N ILE A 5 -11.68 20.35 -7.42
CA ILE A 5 -12.04 19.47 -6.29
C ILE A 5 -13.00 18.36 -6.72
N ARG A 6 -13.97 18.65 -7.59
CA ARG A 6 -14.94 17.64 -8.07
C ARG A 6 -14.29 16.55 -8.92
N GLN A 7 -13.35 16.89 -9.80
CA GLN A 7 -12.64 15.90 -10.62
C GLN A 7 -11.79 14.95 -9.77
N ARG A 8 -11.12 15.45 -8.72
CA ARG A 8 -10.35 14.61 -7.79
C ARG A 8 -11.26 13.69 -6.97
N VAL A 9 -12.43 14.15 -6.53
CA VAL A 9 -13.41 13.31 -5.82
C VAL A 9 -13.93 12.19 -6.71
N ILE A 10 -14.21 12.47 -7.99
CA ILE A 10 -14.64 11.48 -8.97
C ILE A 10 -13.50 10.48 -9.26
N LEU A 11 -12.27 10.95 -9.46
CA LEU A 11 -11.12 10.08 -9.69
C LEU A 11 -10.86 9.15 -8.49
N ARG A 12 -10.94 9.67 -7.25
CA ARG A 12 -10.85 8.87 -6.02
C ARG A 12 -11.97 7.85 -5.88
N ALA A 13 -13.21 8.22 -6.21
CA ALA A 13 -14.34 7.30 -6.25
C ALA A 13 -14.13 6.20 -7.30
N VAL A 14 -13.58 6.55 -8.47
CA VAL A 14 -13.25 5.60 -9.54
C VAL A 14 -12.12 4.68 -9.11
N ILE A 15 -11.08 5.14 -8.42
CA ILE A 15 -9.95 4.31 -7.97
C ILE A 15 -10.37 3.37 -6.83
N VAL A 16 -11.08 3.86 -5.81
CA VAL A 16 -11.63 2.99 -4.73
C VAL A 16 -12.57 1.96 -5.33
N THR A 17 -13.42 2.36 -6.28
CA THR A 17 -14.28 1.45 -7.03
C THR A 17 -13.45 0.52 -7.91
N ARG A 18 -12.35 0.95 -8.54
CA ARG A 18 -11.47 0.16 -9.42
C ARG A 18 -10.68 -0.89 -8.65
N ILE A 19 -10.13 -0.56 -7.49
CA ILE A 19 -9.50 -1.52 -6.57
C ILE A 19 -10.55 -2.52 -6.07
N THR A 20 -11.73 -2.01 -5.69
CA THR A 20 -12.85 -2.86 -5.26
C THR A 20 -13.34 -3.78 -6.40
N THR A 21 -13.38 -3.30 -7.66
CA THR A 21 -13.83 -4.04 -8.85
C THR A 21 -12.76 -4.94 -9.47
N ARG A 22 -11.46 -4.62 -9.37
CA ARG A 22 -10.35 -5.53 -9.73
C ARG A 22 -10.31 -6.71 -8.77
N MET A 23 -10.65 -6.48 -7.50
CA MET A 23 -10.87 -7.54 -6.52
C MET A 23 -12.14 -8.34 -6.84
N GLU A 24 -13.22 -7.68 -7.27
CA GLU A 24 -14.50 -8.34 -7.60
C GLU A 24 -14.46 -9.11 -8.93
N THR A 25 -13.74 -8.67 -9.98
CA THR A 25 -13.71 -9.32 -11.31
C THR A 25 -13.13 -10.75 -11.32
N ARG A 26 -12.37 -11.13 -10.29
CA ARG A 26 -11.84 -12.50 -10.12
C ARG A 26 -12.80 -13.46 -9.42
N GLU A 27 -13.70 -12.93 -8.57
CA GLU A 27 -14.80 -13.68 -7.94
C GLU A 27 -16.09 -13.59 -8.78
N SER A 28 -16.25 -12.54 -9.59
CA SER A 28 -17.48 -12.22 -10.30
C SER A 28 -17.88 -13.26 -11.35
N LEU A 29 -16.97 -14.06 -11.90
CA LEU A 29 -17.38 -15.10 -12.85
C LEU A 29 -18.25 -16.18 -12.19
N LYS A 30 -18.07 -16.42 -10.88
CA LYS A 30 -18.86 -17.39 -10.12
C LYS A 30 -20.11 -16.74 -9.51
N ASP A 31 -20.01 -15.49 -9.08
CA ASP A 31 -21.14 -14.75 -8.49
C ASP A 31 -22.11 -14.17 -9.55
N ILE A 32 -21.68 -13.93 -10.79
CA ILE A 32 -22.56 -13.45 -11.88
C ILE A 32 -23.63 -14.50 -12.25
N SER A 33 -23.34 -15.80 -12.14
CA SER A 33 -24.35 -16.84 -12.38
C SER A 33 -25.41 -16.90 -11.27
N GLU A 34 -25.02 -16.72 -10.01
CA GLU A 34 -25.95 -16.68 -8.87
C GLU A 34 -26.75 -15.37 -8.85
N MET A 35 -26.10 -14.23 -9.12
CA MET A 35 -26.76 -12.93 -9.19
C MET A 35 -27.76 -12.82 -10.36
N LYS A 36 -27.52 -13.53 -11.48
CA LYS A 36 -28.51 -13.66 -12.57
C LYS A 36 -29.75 -14.44 -12.15
N ALA A 37 -29.61 -15.46 -11.31
CA ALA A 37 -30.75 -16.20 -10.76
C ALA A 37 -31.56 -15.32 -9.81
N THR A 38 -30.89 -14.59 -8.90
CA THR A 38 -31.56 -13.69 -7.94
C THR A 38 -32.23 -12.48 -8.61
N LEU A 39 -31.64 -11.93 -9.68
CA LEU A 39 -32.25 -10.84 -10.47
C LEU A 39 -33.47 -11.31 -11.28
N LYS A 40 -33.48 -12.58 -11.70
CA LYS A 40 -34.65 -13.19 -12.36
C LYS A 40 -35.80 -13.33 -11.36
N ASP A 41 -35.52 -13.78 -10.14
CA ASP A 41 -36.51 -13.90 -9.07
C ASP A 41 -37.04 -12.53 -8.62
N MET A 42 -36.17 -11.53 -8.46
CA MET A 42 -36.59 -10.16 -8.15
C MET A 42 -37.42 -9.52 -9.26
N ARG A 43 -37.12 -9.80 -10.54
CA ARG A 43 -37.92 -9.30 -11.67
C ARG A 43 -39.33 -9.89 -11.69
N GLU A 44 -39.50 -11.17 -11.36
CA GLU A 44 -40.83 -11.78 -11.22
C GLU A 44 -41.56 -11.28 -9.95
N MET A 45 -40.82 -10.99 -8.88
CA MET A 45 -41.36 -10.44 -7.64
C MET A 45 -41.81 -8.96 -7.76
N MET A 46 -41.22 -8.20 -8.68
CA MET A 46 -41.57 -6.79 -8.96
C MET A 46 -42.68 -6.61 -10.00
N LYS A 47 -43.15 -7.69 -10.63
CA LYS A 47 -44.23 -7.70 -11.63
C LYS A 47 -45.57 -7.16 -11.11
N PRO A 48 -45.95 -7.30 -9.81
CA PRO A 48 -47.18 -6.72 -9.27
C PRO A 48 -47.06 -5.23 -8.84
N LEU A 49 -45.85 -4.67 -8.73
CA LEU A 49 -45.61 -3.33 -8.17
C LEU A 49 -45.65 -2.20 -9.22
N LYS A 50 -46.47 -2.36 -10.27
CA LYS A 50 -46.49 -1.47 -11.43
C LYS A 50 -47.29 -0.17 -11.25
N ASP A 51 -47.79 0.13 -10.06
CA ASP A 51 -48.50 1.38 -9.78
C ASP A 51 -47.93 2.10 -8.55
N MET A 52 -46.82 2.81 -8.74
CA MET A 52 -46.50 3.96 -7.91
C MET A 52 -45.91 5.09 -8.76
N ARG A 53 -46.72 6.14 -8.90
CA ARG A 53 -46.50 7.37 -9.69
C ARG A 53 -45.21 8.13 -9.31
N GLU A 54 -44.62 7.83 -8.16
CA GLU A 54 -43.42 8.49 -7.64
C GLU A 54 -42.11 8.00 -8.29
N MET A 55 -42.04 6.75 -8.80
CA MET A 55 -40.83 6.28 -9.49
C MET A 55 -40.63 6.89 -10.88
N LYS A 56 -41.70 7.42 -11.49
CA LYS A 56 -41.63 8.08 -12.80
C LYS A 56 -40.89 9.42 -12.72
N GLU A 57 -41.08 10.18 -11.64
CA GLU A 57 -40.38 11.46 -11.44
C GLU A 57 -38.88 11.28 -11.19
N ILE A 58 -38.52 10.25 -10.43
CA ILE A 58 -37.11 9.91 -10.16
C ILE A 58 -36.42 9.44 -11.45
N ALA A 59 -37.10 8.61 -12.26
CA ALA A 59 -36.57 8.14 -13.54
C ALA A 59 -36.39 9.29 -14.55
N GLU A 60 -37.35 10.22 -14.65
CA GLU A 60 -37.24 11.39 -15.52
C GLU A 60 -36.16 12.37 -15.05
N THR A 61 -35.96 12.50 -13.73
CA THR A 61 -34.87 13.32 -13.16
C THR A 61 -33.50 12.74 -13.50
N ILE A 62 -33.33 11.41 -13.39
CA ILE A 62 -32.09 10.72 -13.75
C ILE A 62 -31.82 10.83 -15.25
N LYS A 63 -32.86 10.70 -16.08
CA LYS A 63 -32.77 10.84 -17.54
C LYS A 63 -32.34 12.25 -17.96
N SER A 64 -32.92 13.29 -17.36
CA SER A 64 -32.54 14.69 -17.58
C SER A 64 -31.08 14.98 -17.21
N LEU A 65 -30.59 14.39 -16.12
CA LEU A 65 -29.19 14.48 -15.70
C LEU A 65 -28.23 13.80 -16.70
N VAL A 66 -28.62 12.66 -17.26
CA VAL A 66 -27.82 11.95 -18.27
C VAL A 66 -27.76 12.75 -19.59
N ASP A 67 -28.89 13.32 -20.01
CA ASP A 67 -28.95 14.18 -21.21
C ASP A 67 -28.07 15.44 -21.07
N LEU A 68 -28.07 16.07 -19.89
CA LEU A 68 -27.21 17.22 -19.60
C LEU A 68 -25.72 16.88 -19.65
N LEU A 69 -25.36 15.69 -19.20
CA LEU A 69 -23.98 15.19 -19.26
C LEU A 69 -23.55 14.85 -20.68
N GLN A 70 -24.48 14.36 -21.51
CA GLN A 70 -24.21 14.04 -22.91
C GLN A 70 -24.15 15.29 -23.80
N ARG A 71 -24.94 16.33 -23.51
CA ARG A 71 -24.91 17.61 -24.24
C ARG A 71 -23.68 18.48 -23.91
N GLY A 72 -23.01 18.22 -22.79
CA GLY A 72 -21.79 18.95 -22.38
C GLY A 72 -20.49 18.54 -23.09
N ALA A 73 -20.54 17.59 -24.04
CA ALA A 73 -19.36 17.01 -24.69
C ALA A 73 -19.03 17.58 -26.09
N LEU A 74 -19.67 18.68 -26.53
CA LEU A 74 -19.38 19.31 -27.81
C LEU A 74 -19.18 20.83 -27.67
N HIS A 75 -17.92 21.21 -27.45
CA HIS A 75 -17.37 22.41 -28.08
C HIS A 75 -15.86 22.27 -28.22
N LYS A 76 -15.43 21.91 -29.42
CA LYS A 76 -14.11 22.26 -29.96
C LYS A 76 -14.21 23.67 -30.57
N ASP A 77 -13.04 24.28 -30.71
CA ASP A 77 -12.71 25.54 -31.39
C ASP A 77 -12.85 26.83 -30.56
N VAL A 78 -11.71 27.33 -30.05
CA VAL A 78 -10.99 28.48 -30.61
C VAL A 78 -9.52 28.37 -30.16
N VAL A 79 -8.63 28.05 -31.10
CA VAL A 79 -7.17 28.20 -30.93
C VAL A 79 -6.81 29.60 -31.41
N ALA A 80 -6.26 30.42 -30.51
CA ALA A 80 -5.54 31.63 -30.87
C ALA A 80 -4.07 31.46 -30.43
N PRO A 81 -3.07 31.67 -31.31
CA PRO A 81 -1.68 31.49 -30.94
C PRO A 81 -1.16 32.69 -30.14
N CYS A 82 -0.80 32.47 -28.88
CA CYS A 82 -0.04 33.44 -28.10
C CYS A 82 1.44 33.39 -28.49
N LYS A 83 1.95 34.50 -29.02
CA LYS A 83 3.38 34.76 -29.25
C LYS A 83 4.12 34.74 -27.90
N LEU A 84 5.07 33.82 -27.75
CA LEU A 84 6.08 33.88 -26.70
C LEU A 84 7.12 34.96 -27.08
N LYS A 85 7.26 35.99 -26.24
CA LYS A 85 8.47 36.84 -26.22
C LYS A 85 9.54 36.13 -25.41
N THR A 86 10.68 35.86 -26.03
CA THR A 86 11.93 35.50 -25.36
C THR A 86 12.58 36.74 -24.76
N PRO A 87 13.21 36.65 -23.57
CA PRO A 87 14.25 37.58 -23.18
C PRO A 87 15.61 37.13 -23.70
N HIS A 88 16.33 38.11 -24.25
CA HIS A 88 17.76 38.09 -24.56
C HIS A 88 18.59 37.74 -23.32
N PRO A 89 19.67 36.96 -23.48
CA PRO A 89 20.89 37.18 -22.72
C PRO A 89 21.96 37.78 -23.63
N ASP A 90 22.49 38.92 -23.19
CA ASP A 90 23.70 39.52 -23.76
C ASP A 90 24.92 38.66 -23.46
N GLY A 91 25.81 38.64 -24.45
CA GLY A 91 27.02 37.84 -24.48
C GLY A 91 28.13 38.33 -23.54
N GLY A 92 29.10 37.44 -23.35
CA GLY A 92 30.41 37.72 -22.81
C GLY A 92 31.39 36.71 -23.38
N ALA A 93 32.17 37.15 -24.37
CA ALA A 93 33.24 36.37 -24.99
C ALA A 93 34.42 36.21 -24.03
N GLY A 94 35.08 35.04 -24.08
CA GLY A 94 36.29 34.75 -23.32
C GLY A 94 36.97 33.48 -23.83
N THR A 95 37.96 33.71 -24.69
CA THR A 95 38.93 32.82 -25.36
C THR A 95 39.44 31.55 -24.65
N SER A 96 39.68 30.52 -25.47
CA SER A 96 40.43 29.25 -25.29
C SER A 96 41.93 29.45 -24.92
N PRO A 97 42.84 28.43 -24.89
CA PRO A 97 42.73 26.97 -25.16
C PRO A 97 43.59 26.00 -24.27
N SER A 98 43.47 24.69 -24.58
CA SER A 98 44.57 23.70 -24.67
C SER A 98 44.82 22.69 -23.54
N GLY A 99 45.11 21.44 -23.97
CA GLY A 99 45.65 20.30 -23.21
C GLY A 99 44.60 19.23 -22.90
N GLY A 100 44.55 18.03 -23.50
CA GLY A 100 45.63 17.15 -23.93
C GLY A 100 45.87 16.08 -22.84
N GLY A 101 45.46 14.83 -23.07
CA GLY A 101 45.78 13.74 -22.14
C GLY A 101 44.89 12.50 -22.26
N GLN A 102 45.24 11.59 -23.16
CA GLN A 102 44.88 10.17 -23.07
C GLN A 102 45.44 9.58 -21.77
N GLN A 103 44.68 8.71 -21.09
CA GLN A 103 45.24 7.46 -20.58
C GLN A 103 44.16 6.41 -20.33
N GLN A 104 44.46 5.25 -20.90
CA GLN A 104 43.80 3.96 -20.86
C GLN A 104 44.35 3.22 -19.63
N LEU A 105 43.51 2.54 -18.83
CA LEU A 105 43.96 1.46 -17.97
C LEU A 105 42.80 0.53 -17.60
N CYS A 106 42.99 -0.73 -17.98
CA CYS A 106 42.13 -1.87 -17.74
C CYS A 106 42.04 -2.23 -16.25
N SER A 107 40.91 -2.76 -15.83
CA SER A 107 40.84 -3.80 -14.79
C SER A 107 39.53 -4.57 -14.91
N ALA A 108 39.65 -5.89 -15.13
CA ALA A 108 38.54 -6.83 -15.14
C ALA A 108 38.02 -7.07 -13.70
N PRO A 109 36.72 -7.35 -13.49
CA PRO A 109 36.21 -7.74 -12.18
C PRO A 109 36.47 -9.23 -11.90
N PRO A 110 36.74 -9.61 -10.64
CA PRO A 110 36.97 -11.00 -10.28
C PRO A 110 35.65 -11.80 -10.30
N GLN A 111 35.76 -13.04 -10.74
CA GLN A 111 34.71 -14.04 -10.75
C GLN A 111 34.18 -14.30 -9.33
N SER A 112 32.87 -14.11 -9.15
CA SER A 112 32.12 -14.49 -7.96
C SER A 112 32.04 -16.01 -7.86
N GLN A 113 32.83 -16.62 -6.98
CA GLN A 113 32.60 -17.99 -6.55
C GLN A 113 31.32 -18.05 -5.71
N HIS A 114 30.37 -18.89 -6.15
CA HIS A 114 29.14 -19.20 -5.41
C HIS A 114 29.48 -19.87 -4.07
N ALA A 115 29.56 -19.07 -3.01
CA ALA A 115 29.50 -19.55 -1.63
C ALA A 115 28.07 -19.98 -1.33
N ARG A 116 27.86 -21.29 -1.21
CA ARG A 116 26.61 -21.90 -0.76
C ARG A 116 26.46 -21.60 0.74
N LEU A 117 25.75 -20.52 1.06
CA LEU A 117 25.46 -20.12 2.44
C LEU A 117 24.61 -21.18 3.13
N GLN A 118 25.12 -21.77 4.21
CA GLN A 118 24.31 -22.49 5.17
C GLN A 118 23.47 -21.45 5.93
N ALA A 119 22.14 -21.50 5.76
CA ALA A 119 21.21 -20.61 6.42
C ALA A 119 21.29 -20.80 7.95
N GLN A 120 21.95 -19.85 8.64
CA GLN A 120 21.81 -19.74 10.09
C GLN A 120 20.37 -19.31 10.40
N SER A 121 19.72 -20.02 11.33
CA SER A 121 18.35 -19.67 11.72
C SER A 121 18.34 -18.28 12.38
N VAL A 122 17.62 -17.34 11.75
CA VAL A 122 17.53 -15.96 12.21
C VAL A 122 16.73 -15.94 13.52
N ASN A 123 17.37 -15.49 14.60
CA ASN A 123 16.69 -15.29 15.89
C ASN A 123 15.87 -14.00 15.87
N ILE A 124 14.68 -14.03 15.28
CA ILE A 124 13.66 -13.00 15.56
C ILE A 124 13.41 -13.03 17.08
N PRO A 125 13.61 -11.92 17.82
CA PRO A 125 13.51 -11.91 19.28
C PRO A 125 12.20 -12.54 19.76
N LYS A 126 12.30 -13.67 20.50
CA LYS A 126 11.15 -14.38 21.10
C LYS A 126 10.37 -13.53 22.11
N THR A 127 10.83 -12.34 22.44
CA THR A 127 10.13 -11.34 23.27
C THR A 127 8.84 -10.80 22.61
N CYS A 128 8.50 -11.23 21.39
CA CYS A 128 7.17 -11.05 20.79
C CYS A 128 6.09 -12.05 21.27
N VAL A 129 6.25 -12.72 22.42
CA VAL A 129 5.12 -13.37 23.09
C VAL A 129 4.29 -12.29 23.82
N ILE A 130 3.35 -11.72 23.06
CA ILE A 130 2.48 -10.64 23.50
C ILE A 130 1.37 -11.22 24.39
N LYS A 131 1.36 -10.85 25.68
CA LYS A 131 0.14 -10.96 26.51
C LYS A 131 -0.96 -10.17 25.79
N LYS A 132 -2.11 -10.82 25.50
CA LYS A 132 -3.34 -10.18 25.00
C LYS A 132 -3.56 -8.86 25.74
N SER A 133 -3.15 -7.74 25.14
CA SER A 133 -3.22 -6.43 25.78
C SER A 133 -4.61 -5.85 25.51
N PRO A 134 -5.48 -5.66 26.52
CA PRO A 134 -6.85 -5.22 26.28
C PRO A 134 -6.95 -3.74 25.92
N ASN A 135 -5.85 -2.98 25.89
CA ASN A 135 -5.88 -1.54 25.62
C ASN A 135 -4.56 -1.03 25.02
N LEU A 136 -4.58 -0.65 23.75
CA LEU A 136 -3.51 0.11 23.05
C LEU A 136 -3.24 1.51 23.65
N ARG A 137 -3.96 1.92 24.71
CA ARG A 137 -3.85 3.27 25.27
C ARG A 137 -2.60 3.49 26.15
N ALA A 138 -1.90 2.42 26.56
CA ALA A 138 -0.78 2.52 27.50
C ALA A 138 0.47 1.74 27.05
N HIS A 139 0.78 1.71 25.75
CA HIS A 139 2.14 1.34 25.35
C HIS A 139 3.07 2.51 25.69
N GLN A 140 3.70 2.39 26.86
CA GLN A 140 4.93 3.10 27.19
C GLN A 140 5.82 3.04 25.94
N ARG A 141 6.15 4.21 25.39
CA ARG A 141 6.81 4.38 24.09
C ARG A 141 8.18 3.72 24.09
N VAL A 142 8.22 2.42 23.79
CA VAL A 142 9.46 1.73 23.46
C VAL A 142 9.89 2.28 22.12
N VAL A 143 11.02 2.98 22.12
CA VAL A 143 11.70 3.35 20.87
C VAL A 143 12.61 2.19 20.52
N TYR A 144 12.40 1.57 19.36
CA TYR A 144 13.17 0.45 18.89
C TYR A 144 14.51 0.93 18.35
N ASN A 145 15.59 0.28 18.77
CA ASN A 145 16.95 0.55 18.30
C ASN A 145 17.38 -0.33 17.12
N SER A 146 16.48 -1.17 16.60
CA SER A 146 16.74 -2.06 15.47
C SER A 146 15.49 -2.20 14.62
N LEU A 147 15.67 -2.29 13.31
CA LEU A 147 14.60 -2.58 12.35
C LEU A 147 14.11 -4.04 12.43
N ALA A 148 14.84 -4.93 13.12
CA ALA A 148 14.40 -6.31 13.35
C ALA A 148 13.15 -6.39 14.27
N HIS A 149 12.81 -5.30 14.97
CA HIS A 149 11.56 -5.20 15.70
C HIS A 149 10.38 -5.05 14.74
N VAL A 150 9.47 -6.02 14.79
CA VAL A 150 8.28 -6.07 13.93
C VAL A 150 7.28 -4.97 14.32
N PRO A 151 6.84 -4.12 13.37
CA PRO A 151 5.77 -3.16 13.58
C PRO A 151 4.47 -3.79 14.10
N ARG A 152 3.83 -3.16 15.08
CA ARG A 152 2.60 -3.66 15.72
C ARG A 152 1.33 -2.90 15.32
N ASN A 153 1.48 -1.79 14.61
CA ASN A 153 0.38 -0.99 14.09
C ASN A 153 0.81 -0.21 12.84
N PHE A 154 -0.16 0.39 12.14
CA PHE A 154 0.10 1.12 10.91
C PHE A 154 1.11 2.28 11.07
N LYS A 155 1.05 3.05 12.17
CA LYS A 155 2.05 4.10 12.45
C LYS A 155 3.46 3.50 12.52
N GLU A 156 3.64 2.38 13.23
CA GLU A 156 4.93 1.69 13.31
C GLU A 156 5.39 1.17 11.95
N CYS A 157 4.48 0.70 11.07
CA CYS A 157 4.86 0.30 9.71
C CYS A 157 5.40 1.49 8.90
N ILE A 158 4.75 2.65 9.01
CA ILE A 158 5.21 3.88 8.35
C ILE A 158 6.57 4.31 8.93
N ASP A 159 6.73 4.30 10.25
CA ASP A 159 8.01 4.63 10.90
C ASP A 159 9.14 3.67 10.49
N TRP A 160 8.84 2.37 10.39
CA TRP A 160 9.78 1.36 9.95
C TRP A 160 10.24 1.62 8.51
N LEU A 161 9.32 1.91 7.58
CA LEU A 161 9.67 2.26 6.20
C LEU A 161 10.50 3.54 6.10
N MET A 162 10.20 4.54 6.94
CA MET A 162 11.01 5.76 7.01
C MET A 162 12.42 5.50 7.57
N ALA A 163 12.55 4.58 8.52
CA ALA A 163 13.84 4.19 9.09
C ALA A 163 14.66 3.29 8.14
N VAL A 164 14.01 2.41 7.38
CA VAL A 164 14.62 1.66 6.26
C VAL A 164 15.18 2.61 5.21
N ARG A 165 14.42 3.65 4.82
CA ARG A 165 14.91 4.70 3.94
C ARG A 165 16.17 5.32 4.54
N GLY A 166 16.09 5.82 5.79
CA GLY A 166 17.23 6.48 6.43
C GLY A 166 17.79 7.63 5.58
N ASP A 167 19.08 7.94 5.77
CA ASP A 167 19.76 9.01 5.04
C ASP A 167 20.19 8.56 3.63
N ASP A 168 20.56 7.28 3.46
CA ASP A 168 20.94 6.68 2.17
C ASP A 168 19.77 5.86 1.57
N GLY A 169 18.65 6.56 1.36
CA GLY A 169 17.39 5.98 0.91
C GLY A 169 17.51 5.11 -0.34
N MET A 170 18.27 5.56 -1.33
CA MET A 170 18.39 4.83 -2.59
C MET A 170 19.17 3.53 -2.43
N LYS A 171 20.24 3.51 -1.63
CA LYS A 171 21.02 2.29 -1.41
C LYS A 171 20.22 1.26 -0.61
N ASN A 172 19.61 1.65 0.50
CA ASN A 172 18.89 0.73 1.37
C ASN A 172 17.68 0.11 0.65
N LEU A 173 16.93 0.92 -0.11
CA LEU A 173 15.79 0.42 -0.86
C LEU A 173 16.20 -0.51 -2.00
N LYS A 174 17.33 -0.27 -2.67
CA LYS A 174 17.88 -1.21 -3.68
C LYS A 174 18.23 -2.56 -3.08
N VAL A 175 18.82 -2.59 -1.87
CA VAL A 175 19.14 -3.85 -1.20
C VAL A 175 17.86 -4.59 -0.80
N LEU A 176 16.87 -3.89 -0.24
CA LEU A 176 15.58 -4.46 0.10
C LEU A 176 14.84 -4.98 -1.13
N GLU A 177 14.85 -4.23 -2.24
CA GLU A 177 14.26 -4.61 -3.51
C GLU A 177 14.89 -5.88 -4.09
N ALA A 178 16.22 -5.93 -4.20
CA ALA A 178 16.92 -7.09 -4.72
C ALA A 178 16.59 -8.33 -3.90
N ALA A 179 16.62 -8.20 -2.57
CA ALA A 179 16.27 -9.28 -1.66
C ALA A 179 14.77 -9.66 -1.75
N LEU A 180 13.88 -8.71 -2.03
CA LEU A 180 12.44 -8.95 -2.20
C LEU A 180 12.15 -9.72 -3.49
N TYR A 181 12.76 -9.33 -4.61
CA TYR A 181 12.63 -10.05 -5.88
C TYR A 181 13.13 -11.49 -5.74
N ASP A 182 14.34 -11.65 -5.19
CA ASP A 182 14.98 -12.93 -4.91
C ASP A 182 14.13 -13.82 -3.96
N PHE A 183 13.54 -13.22 -2.92
CA PHE A 183 12.62 -13.93 -2.02
C PHE A 183 11.40 -14.50 -2.73
N TYR A 184 10.80 -13.79 -3.69
CA TYR A 184 9.66 -14.31 -4.45
C TYR A 184 10.06 -15.28 -5.56
N ALA A 185 11.15 -15.01 -6.27
CA ALA A 185 11.62 -15.88 -7.36
C ALA A 185 12.01 -17.26 -6.83
N HIS A 186 12.70 -17.31 -5.68
CA HIS A 186 13.29 -18.53 -5.11
C HIS A 186 12.64 -18.99 -3.80
N MET A 187 11.35 -18.75 -3.65
CA MET A 187 10.62 -19.06 -2.41
C MET A 187 10.62 -20.57 -2.07
N SER A 188 10.75 -21.45 -3.07
CA SER A 188 10.67 -22.92 -2.91
C SER A 188 11.76 -23.51 -2.02
N GLY A 189 12.89 -22.82 -1.85
CA GLY A 189 13.99 -23.24 -0.98
C GLY A 189 14.03 -22.60 0.41
N ARG A 190 13.12 -21.68 0.76
CA ARG A 190 13.26 -20.75 1.90
C ARG A 190 12.32 -21.07 3.08
N PHE A 191 12.36 -22.31 3.56
CA PHE A 191 11.44 -22.77 4.61
C PHE A 191 11.59 -22.03 5.94
N THR A 192 12.81 -21.65 6.29
CA THR A 192 13.12 -20.89 7.52
C THR A 192 12.46 -19.52 7.51
N GLU A 193 12.58 -18.79 6.40
CA GLU A 193 12.04 -17.46 6.18
C GLU A 193 10.51 -17.50 6.13
N VAL A 194 9.94 -18.59 5.63
CA VAL A 194 8.48 -18.82 5.65
C VAL A 194 7.95 -18.93 7.09
N SER A 195 8.66 -19.63 7.98
CA SER A 195 8.30 -19.73 9.40
C SER A 195 8.37 -18.38 10.10
N ASP A 196 9.41 -17.60 9.81
CA ASP A 196 9.57 -16.25 10.35
C ASP A 196 8.52 -15.28 9.80
N LEU A 197 8.17 -15.39 8.52
CA LEU A 197 7.09 -14.63 7.90
C LEU A 197 5.74 -14.91 8.56
N ASP A 198 5.46 -16.15 8.95
CA ASP A 198 4.23 -16.50 9.67
C ASP A 198 4.17 -15.84 11.06
N LYS A 199 5.31 -15.62 11.74
CA LYS A 199 5.36 -14.85 12.99
C LYS A 199 4.98 -13.39 12.76
N VAL A 200 5.54 -12.76 11.74
CA VAL A 200 5.23 -11.36 11.37
C VAL A 200 3.75 -11.23 10.96
N ILE A 201 3.23 -12.19 10.19
CA ILE A 201 1.83 -12.22 9.77
C ILE A 201 0.86 -12.34 10.95
N ARG A 202 1.23 -13.09 12.00
CA ARG A 202 0.41 -13.15 13.23
C ARG A 202 0.29 -11.77 13.87
N VAL A 203 1.37 -10.99 13.92
CA VAL A 203 1.34 -9.59 14.41
C VAL A 203 0.40 -8.74 13.54
N SER A 204 0.51 -8.83 12.21
CA SER A 204 -0.41 -8.16 11.29
C SER A 204 -1.87 -8.55 11.51
N ARG A 205 -2.14 -9.85 11.69
CA ARG A 205 -3.49 -10.34 11.97
C ARG A 205 -4.03 -9.78 13.30
N GLU A 206 -3.25 -9.84 14.37
CA GLU A 206 -3.64 -9.34 15.70
C GLU A 206 -4.01 -7.85 15.67
N PHE A 207 -3.23 -7.04 14.93
CA PHE A 207 -3.58 -5.64 14.70
C PHE A 207 -4.93 -5.50 13.98
N LEU A 208 -5.15 -6.28 12.91
CA LEU A 208 -6.36 -6.21 12.11
C LEU A 208 -7.61 -6.75 12.83
N GLU A 209 -7.43 -7.59 13.84
CA GLU A 209 -8.50 -8.12 14.71
C GLU A 209 -9.02 -7.12 15.75
N GLN A 210 -8.43 -5.93 15.86
CA GLN A 210 -8.94 -4.87 16.73
C GLN A 210 -10.39 -4.50 16.38
N GLU A 211 -11.23 -4.26 17.38
CA GLU A 211 -12.68 -3.96 17.21
C GLU A 211 -12.95 -2.83 16.22
N LYS A 212 -12.11 -1.80 16.22
CA LYS A 212 -12.23 -0.62 15.34
C LYS A 212 -11.95 -0.94 13.87
N LEU A 213 -11.22 -2.02 13.59
CA LEU A 213 -10.75 -2.42 12.25
C LEU A 213 -11.50 -3.64 11.72
N LYS A 214 -11.65 -4.70 12.52
CA LYS A 214 -12.10 -6.04 12.06
C LYS A 214 -13.44 -6.07 11.34
N LYS A 215 -14.31 -5.08 11.61
CA LYS A 215 -15.65 -5.01 11.00
C LYS A 215 -15.63 -4.41 9.59
N ARG A 216 -14.53 -3.79 9.16
CA ARG A 216 -14.40 -3.15 7.83
C ARG A 216 -14.27 -4.20 6.72
N ARG A 217 -14.89 -3.97 5.56
CA ARG A 217 -14.91 -4.91 4.42
C ARG A 217 -13.51 -5.29 3.94
N SER A 218 -12.62 -4.31 3.78
CA SER A 218 -11.21 -4.51 3.40
C SER A 218 -10.47 -5.40 4.41
N VAL A 219 -10.62 -5.09 5.70
CA VAL A 219 -9.97 -5.84 6.79
C VAL A 219 -10.48 -7.28 6.85
N LYS A 220 -11.80 -7.51 6.75
CA LYS A 220 -12.38 -8.86 6.74
C LYS A 220 -11.80 -9.73 5.63
N ARG A 221 -11.68 -9.20 4.41
CA ARG A 221 -11.11 -9.92 3.28
C ARG A 221 -9.66 -10.32 3.53
N ILE A 222 -8.86 -9.40 4.04
CA ILE A 222 -7.44 -9.62 4.37
C ILE A 222 -7.32 -10.66 5.50
N LEU A 223 -8.14 -10.55 6.55
CA LEU A 223 -8.17 -11.51 7.66
C LEU A 223 -8.55 -12.92 7.23
N ILE A 224 -9.54 -13.09 6.32
CA ILE A 224 -9.91 -14.42 5.79
C ILE A 224 -8.69 -15.09 5.16
N LYS A 225 -7.95 -14.36 4.33
CA LYS A 225 -6.78 -14.89 3.65
C LYS A 225 -5.60 -15.15 4.61
N LEU A 226 -5.36 -14.26 5.56
CA LEU A 226 -4.33 -14.47 6.59
C LEU A 226 -4.64 -15.73 7.42
N ASN A 227 -5.91 -15.94 7.78
CA ASN A 227 -6.33 -17.11 8.55
C ASN A 227 -6.26 -18.39 7.72
N ASP A 228 -6.65 -18.37 6.45
CA ASP A 228 -6.48 -19.52 5.57
C ASP A 228 -5.00 -19.90 5.43
N ARG A 229 -4.11 -18.92 5.26
CA ARG A 229 -2.67 -19.16 5.25
C ARG A 229 -2.18 -19.78 6.56
N LEU A 230 -2.47 -19.16 7.71
CA LEU A 230 -1.98 -19.61 9.02
C LEU A 230 -2.56 -20.94 9.50
N ARG A 231 -3.64 -21.44 8.87
CA ARG A 231 -4.19 -22.78 9.13
C ARG A 231 -3.41 -23.90 8.44
N LYS A 232 -2.59 -23.58 7.45
CA LYS A 232 -1.86 -24.59 6.67
C LYS A 232 -0.67 -25.09 7.48
N THR A 233 -0.47 -26.40 7.46
CA THR A 233 0.72 -26.99 8.06
C THR A 233 1.96 -26.60 7.25
N PRO A 234 3.16 -26.61 7.86
CA PRO A 234 4.40 -26.43 7.12
C PRO A 234 4.50 -27.34 5.89
N ASP A 235 4.06 -28.61 5.99
CA ASP A 235 4.05 -29.55 4.86
C ASP A 235 3.07 -29.15 3.75
N GLN A 236 1.89 -28.64 4.09
CA GLN A 236 0.92 -28.15 3.10
C GLN A 236 1.46 -26.90 2.38
N LEU A 237 2.12 -26.02 3.14
CA LEU A 237 2.75 -24.85 2.60
C LEU A 237 3.95 -25.23 1.74
N ALA A 238 4.77 -26.20 2.18
CA ALA A 238 5.89 -26.74 1.44
C ALA A 238 5.48 -27.46 0.16
N LYS A 239 4.40 -28.23 0.18
CA LYS A 239 3.84 -28.83 -1.04
C LYS A 239 3.38 -27.75 -2.01
N ARG A 240 2.79 -26.66 -1.50
CA ARG A 240 2.28 -25.56 -2.35
C ARG A 240 3.42 -24.72 -2.94
N ILE A 241 4.40 -24.36 -2.12
CA ILE A 241 5.57 -23.58 -2.55
C ILE A 241 6.53 -24.46 -3.37
N GLY A 242 6.83 -25.67 -2.91
CA GLY A 242 7.75 -26.62 -3.57
C GLY A 242 7.21 -27.26 -4.85
N SER A 243 5.89 -27.34 -5.05
CA SER A 243 5.31 -27.75 -6.35
C SER A 243 5.32 -26.60 -7.39
N ALA A 244 5.53 -25.37 -6.93
CA ALA A 244 5.88 -24.26 -7.80
C ALA A 244 7.38 -24.31 -8.06
N HIS A 245 7.78 -24.81 -9.23
CA HIS A 245 9.13 -24.58 -9.74
C HIS A 245 9.39 -23.07 -9.71
N ASP A 246 10.61 -22.64 -9.36
CA ASP A 246 11.00 -21.22 -9.35
C ASP A 246 10.62 -20.51 -10.66
N THR A 247 10.69 -21.21 -11.79
CA THR A 247 10.24 -20.72 -13.10
C THR A 247 8.74 -20.37 -13.17
N LYS A 248 7.87 -21.03 -12.39
CA LYS A 248 6.45 -20.68 -12.25
C LYS A 248 6.27 -19.40 -11.43
N ASN A 249 7.07 -19.20 -10.38
CA ASN A 249 7.03 -17.99 -9.56
C ASN A 249 7.52 -16.78 -10.36
N GLU A 250 8.63 -16.93 -11.09
CA GLU A 250 9.12 -15.91 -12.02
C GLU A 250 8.07 -15.58 -13.09
N LYS A 251 7.46 -16.60 -13.71
CA LYS A 251 6.35 -16.37 -14.68
C LYS A 251 5.17 -15.66 -14.05
N TYR A 252 4.84 -15.97 -12.78
CA TYR A 252 3.79 -15.27 -12.05
C TYR A 252 4.16 -13.79 -11.85
N LEU A 253 5.37 -13.51 -11.37
CA LEU A 253 5.89 -12.16 -11.19
C LEU A 253 5.85 -11.39 -12.51
N GLN A 254 6.35 -11.98 -13.60
CA GLN A 254 6.29 -11.40 -14.95
C GLN A 254 4.86 -11.14 -15.41
N LYS A 255 3.93 -12.09 -15.22
CA LYS A 255 2.51 -11.92 -15.57
C LYS A 255 1.86 -10.78 -14.77
N LYS A 256 2.35 -10.52 -13.56
CA LYS A 256 1.93 -9.38 -12.74
C LYS A 256 2.66 -8.08 -13.06
N GLY A 257 3.65 -8.12 -13.94
CA GLY A 257 4.52 -6.98 -14.23
C GLY A 257 5.43 -6.63 -13.06
N LEU A 258 5.74 -7.59 -12.19
CA LEU A 258 6.66 -7.46 -11.05
C LEU A 258 8.06 -7.92 -11.48
N THR A 259 8.78 -7.08 -12.22
CA THR A 259 10.21 -7.26 -12.47
C THR A 259 11.00 -6.63 -11.31
N ALA A 260 12.31 -6.85 -11.25
CA ALA A 260 13.16 -6.15 -10.28
C ALA A 260 12.95 -4.62 -10.37
N ASP A 261 13.08 -4.06 -11.59
CA ASP A 261 12.90 -2.63 -11.84
C ASP A 261 11.53 -2.09 -11.40
N THR A 262 10.43 -2.80 -11.69
CA THR A 262 9.10 -2.32 -11.28
C THR A 262 8.87 -2.48 -9.79
N ILE A 263 9.46 -3.48 -9.15
CA ILE A 263 9.46 -3.59 -7.69
C ILE A 263 10.24 -2.42 -7.08
N ALA A 264 11.40 -2.05 -7.65
CA ALA A 264 12.23 -0.92 -7.25
C ALA A 264 11.42 0.37 -7.23
N GLU A 265 10.81 0.65 -8.37
CA GLU A 265 10.09 1.89 -8.63
C GLU A 265 8.88 1.98 -7.69
N ASN A 266 8.09 0.90 -7.60
CA ASN A 266 6.93 0.86 -6.72
C ASN A 266 7.31 0.96 -5.24
N LEU A 267 8.43 0.36 -4.82
CA LEU A 267 8.90 0.48 -3.44
C LEU A 267 9.31 1.92 -3.11
N CYS A 268 9.99 2.60 -4.03
CA CYS A 268 10.29 4.02 -3.90
C CYS A 268 9.01 4.85 -3.76
N TYR A 269 8.01 4.60 -4.61
CA TYR A 269 6.72 5.29 -4.50
C TYR A 269 5.99 5.01 -3.18
N VAL A 270 6.03 3.77 -2.66
CA VAL A 270 5.46 3.44 -1.35
C VAL A 270 6.12 4.27 -0.26
N VAL A 271 7.45 4.35 -0.25
CA VAL A 271 8.21 5.10 0.76
C VAL A 271 7.98 6.61 0.64
N ASP A 272 7.88 7.15 -0.57
CA ASP A 272 7.55 8.56 -0.77
C ASP A 272 6.10 8.88 -0.39
N ALA A 273 5.16 7.97 -0.65
CA ALA A 273 3.79 8.06 -0.14
C ALA A 273 3.75 8.06 1.39
N CYS A 274 4.56 7.23 2.04
CA CYS A 274 4.73 7.24 3.49
C CYS A 274 5.28 8.58 3.99
N ALA A 275 6.31 9.12 3.36
CA ALA A 275 6.90 10.42 3.71
C ALA A 275 5.89 11.56 3.55
N LYS A 276 5.15 11.59 2.42
CA LYS A 276 4.08 12.57 2.15
C LYS A 276 2.96 12.47 3.19
N PHE A 277 2.47 11.27 3.46
CA PHE A 277 1.44 11.02 4.46
C PHE A 277 1.88 11.50 5.84
N LEU A 278 3.07 11.08 6.27
CA LEU A 278 3.61 11.44 7.57
C LEU A 278 3.84 12.95 7.69
N GLY A 279 4.37 13.61 6.65
CA GLY A 279 4.59 15.05 6.60
C GLY A 279 3.31 15.88 6.78
N ARG A 280 2.15 15.33 6.37
CA ARG A 280 0.85 15.99 6.56
C ARG A 280 0.21 15.65 7.91
N ILE A 281 0.25 14.39 8.33
CA ILE A 281 -0.50 13.92 9.51
C ILE A 281 0.23 14.25 10.82
N LYS A 282 1.56 14.25 10.84
CA LYS A 282 2.31 14.44 12.09
C LYS A 282 2.22 15.85 12.65
N ASN A 283 2.23 15.94 13.96
CA ASN A 283 2.55 17.15 14.69
C ASN A 283 4.05 17.21 14.93
N ARG A 284 4.75 18.16 14.30
CA ARG A 284 6.22 18.20 14.27
C ARG A 284 6.86 18.23 15.68
N SER A 285 6.25 18.92 16.64
CA SER A 285 6.80 19.05 18.00
C SER A 285 6.52 17.87 18.92
N HIS A 286 5.51 17.04 18.61
CA HIS A 286 5.04 15.98 19.50
C HIS A 286 5.15 14.56 18.92
N TYR A 287 5.41 14.48 17.62
CA TYR A 287 5.60 13.21 16.94
C TYR A 287 6.86 12.51 17.45
N LYS A 288 6.72 11.23 17.82
CA LYS A 288 7.85 10.39 18.15
C LYS A 288 7.79 9.16 17.25
N SER A 289 8.85 8.96 16.46
CA SER A 289 9.04 7.73 15.69
C SER A 289 9.10 6.54 16.64
N ALA A 290 8.57 5.40 16.22
CA ALA A 290 8.75 4.14 16.93
C ALA A 290 10.18 3.60 16.81
N TYR A 291 10.95 4.05 15.82
CA TYR A 291 12.33 3.62 15.58
C TYR A 291 13.29 4.78 15.82
N SER A 292 14.36 4.52 16.55
CA SER A 292 15.41 5.51 16.82
C SER A 292 16.29 5.74 15.58
N PRO A 293 17.08 6.82 15.55
CA PRO A 293 18.08 7.01 14.49
C PRO A 293 19.11 5.88 14.39
N GLN A 294 19.30 5.07 15.44
CA GLN A 294 20.18 3.91 15.43
C GLN A 294 19.57 2.69 14.70
N ALA A 295 18.26 2.65 14.52
CA ALA A 295 17.57 1.58 13.80
C ALA A 295 17.74 1.76 12.27
N THR A 296 18.96 1.58 11.78
CA THR A 296 19.29 1.68 10.36
C THR A 296 19.24 0.32 9.68
N TRP A 297 19.13 0.35 8.34
CA TRP A 297 19.27 -0.86 7.51
C TRP A 297 20.61 -1.55 7.79
N ASP A 298 21.71 -0.79 7.74
CA ASP A 298 23.04 -1.38 7.87
C ASP A 298 23.26 -2.05 9.23
N ALA A 299 22.79 -1.42 10.31
CA ALA A 299 22.90 -1.97 11.66
C ALA A 299 22.00 -3.19 11.90
N SER A 300 20.90 -3.33 11.14
CA SER A 300 19.89 -4.37 11.40
C SER A 300 19.97 -5.55 10.42
N PHE A 301 20.33 -5.31 9.16
CA PHE A 301 20.10 -6.24 8.06
C PHE A 301 21.26 -6.39 7.07
N SER A 302 22.38 -5.67 7.16
CA SER A 302 23.49 -5.84 6.19
C SER A 302 23.96 -7.30 6.07
N ALA A 303 23.97 -8.03 7.18
CA ALA A 303 24.35 -9.44 7.19
C ALA A 303 23.21 -10.39 6.73
N HIS A 304 21.95 -9.95 6.87
CA HIS A 304 20.76 -10.78 6.71
C HIS A 304 19.59 -9.99 6.07
N PRO A 305 19.75 -9.52 4.81
CA PRO A 305 18.74 -8.71 4.12
C PRO A 305 17.37 -9.43 4.00
N GLU A 306 17.37 -10.76 3.97
CA GLU A 306 16.17 -11.61 3.99
C GLU A 306 15.27 -11.34 5.19
N THR A 307 15.84 -10.96 6.34
CA THR A 307 15.06 -10.63 7.55
C THR A 307 14.25 -9.37 7.33
N GLY A 308 14.83 -8.36 6.67
CA GLY A 308 14.14 -7.12 6.32
C GLY A 308 12.99 -7.37 5.34
N VAL A 309 13.20 -8.26 4.37
CA VAL A 309 12.16 -8.70 3.42
C VAL A 309 11.01 -9.41 4.13
N VAL A 310 11.31 -10.36 5.01
CA VAL A 310 10.31 -11.10 5.79
C VAL A 310 9.44 -10.13 6.61
N ILE A 311 10.04 -9.13 7.23
CA ILE A 311 9.31 -8.09 7.96
C ILE A 311 8.43 -7.28 7.01
N PHE A 312 8.99 -6.79 5.90
CA PHE A 312 8.26 -5.97 4.93
C PHE A 312 7.05 -6.70 4.33
N VAL A 313 7.24 -7.93 3.86
CA VAL A 313 6.17 -8.78 3.30
C VAL A 313 5.13 -9.10 4.37
N GLY A 314 5.56 -9.38 5.61
CA GLY A 314 4.66 -9.72 6.69
C GLY A 314 3.81 -8.56 7.20
N ILE A 315 4.28 -7.31 7.09
CA ILE A 315 3.50 -6.10 7.44
C ILE A 315 2.67 -5.53 6.28
N ALA A 316 2.90 -5.97 5.03
CA ALA A 316 2.13 -5.52 3.88
C ALA A 316 0.60 -5.69 4.01
N PRO A 317 0.06 -6.80 4.57
CA PRO A 317 -1.37 -6.91 4.92
C PRO A 317 -1.87 -5.77 5.82
N MET A 318 -1.07 -5.40 6.82
CA MET A 318 -1.39 -4.35 7.78
C MET A 318 -1.45 -2.98 7.09
N LEU A 319 -0.46 -2.67 6.24
CA LEU A 319 -0.39 -1.46 5.44
C LEU A 319 -1.61 -1.36 4.50
N CYS A 320 -1.85 -2.39 3.68
CA CYS A 320 -2.92 -2.41 2.68
C CYS A 320 -4.30 -2.21 3.33
N ALA A 321 -4.60 -2.98 4.37
CA ALA A 321 -5.88 -2.92 5.07
C ALA A 321 -6.12 -1.54 5.72
N SER A 322 -5.06 -0.96 6.30
CA SER A 322 -5.13 0.34 6.98
C SER A 322 -5.38 1.48 6.00
N ILE A 323 -4.61 1.52 4.90
CA ILE A 323 -4.78 2.53 3.84
C ILE A 323 -6.17 2.43 3.24
N SER A 324 -6.61 1.22 2.87
CA SER A 324 -7.95 0.97 2.31
C SER A 324 -9.06 1.43 3.26
N SER A 325 -8.94 1.11 4.55
CA SER A 325 -9.94 1.46 5.56
C SER A 325 -9.99 2.96 5.82
N LEU A 326 -8.83 3.63 5.86
CA LEU A 326 -8.76 5.06 6.04
C LEU A 326 -9.28 5.82 4.81
N ASN A 327 -8.92 5.39 3.60
CA ASN A 327 -9.47 5.95 2.35
C ASN A 327 -11.01 5.85 2.32
N ALA A 328 -11.58 4.69 2.68
CA ALA A 328 -13.02 4.53 2.76
C ALA A 328 -13.67 5.45 3.82
N ALA A 329 -13.03 5.62 4.99
CA ALA A 329 -13.51 6.53 6.03
C ALA A 329 -13.45 8.00 5.61
N VAL A 330 -12.36 8.41 4.95
CA VAL A 330 -12.19 9.74 4.38
C VAL A 330 -13.27 10.01 3.33
N PHE A 331 -13.48 9.08 2.40
CA PHE A 331 -14.48 9.23 1.35
C PHE A 331 -15.90 9.37 1.92
N ALA A 332 -16.26 8.54 2.90
CA ALA A 332 -17.54 8.65 3.58
C ALA A 332 -17.71 10.01 4.29
N ALA A 333 -16.66 10.53 4.90
CA ALA A 333 -16.67 11.85 5.52
C ALA A 333 -16.75 12.99 4.50
N MET A 334 -16.09 12.88 3.34
CA MET A 334 -16.19 13.87 2.26
C MET A 334 -17.59 13.96 1.65
N LEU A 335 -18.27 12.82 1.48
CA LEU A 335 -19.64 12.76 0.94
C LEU A 335 -20.73 13.24 1.91
N ARG A 336 -20.36 13.67 3.13
CA ARG A 336 -21.28 14.18 4.15
C ARG A 336 -22.42 13.21 4.52
N PHE A 337 -22.24 11.89 4.37
CA PHE A 337 -23.09 10.91 5.08
C PHE A 337 -23.10 11.29 6.56
N PRO A 338 -24.26 11.20 7.27
CA PRO A 338 -24.61 11.98 8.47
C PRO A 338 -23.40 12.69 9.12
N PRO A 339 -23.16 13.97 8.79
CA PRO A 339 -21.82 14.57 8.65
C PRO A 339 -20.92 14.43 9.89
N PHE A 340 -21.52 14.45 11.08
CA PHE A 340 -20.80 14.33 12.35
C PHE A 340 -20.32 12.91 12.64
N ILE A 341 -21.10 11.89 12.25
CA ILE A 341 -20.78 10.48 12.53
C ILE A 341 -19.61 10.02 11.65
N ALA A 342 -19.63 10.38 10.35
CA ALA A 342 -18.58 9.97 9.43
C ALA A 342 -17.22 10.59 9.79
N TYR A 343 -17.21 11.87 10.16
CA TYR A 343 -16.00 12.56 10.60
C TYR A 343 -15.42 11.96 11.89
N LYS A 344 -16.27 11.72 12.90
CA LYS A 344 -15.85 11.05 14.14
C LYS A 344 -15.26 9.66 13.87
N ARG A 345 -15.90 8.87 13.02
CA ARG A 345 -15.40 7.54 12.62
C ARG A 345 -14.04 7.60 11.91
N MET A 346 -13.79 8.65 11.13
CA MET A 346 -12.48 8.87 10.50
C MET A 346 -11.41 9.20 11.55
N GLN A 347 -11.72 10.06 12.52
CA GLN A 347 -10.79 10.37 13.61
C GLN A 347 -10.48 9.13 14.47
N GLU A 348 -11.51 8.36 14.84
CA GLU A 348 -11.36 7.10 15.57
C GLU A 348 -10.51 6.07 14.80
N MET A 349 -10.59 6.08 13.47
CA MET A 349 -9.78 5.25 12.59
C MET A 349 -8.31 5.68 12.66
N ILE A 350 -8.00 6.96 12.50
CA ILE A 350 -6.61 7.48 12.58
C ILE A 350 -5.97 7.11 13.93
N GLU A 351 -6.73 7.20 15.02
CA GLU A 351 -6.28 6.76 16.34
C GLU A 351 -6.03 5.25 16.43
N ALA A 352 -6.93 4.43 15.86
CA ALA A 352 -6.74 2.98 15.78
C ALA A 352 -5.48 2.59 14.99
N LEU A 353 -5.11 3.41 14.01
CA LEU A 353 -3.88 3.25 13.22
C LEU A 353 -2.61 3.64 13.99
N GLY A 354 -2.71 4.11 15.23
CA GLY A 354 -1.58 4.47 16.11
C GLY A 354 -1.27 5.97 16.16
N TYR A 355 -2.01 6.81 15.43
CA TYR A 355 -1.83 8.26 15.43
C TYR A 355 -2.73 8.91 16.48
N VAL A 356 -2.24 9.00 17.72
CA VAL A 356 -2.92 9.62 18.85
C VAL A 356 -2.51 11.09 19.04
N GLU A 357 -3.38 11.93 19.60
CA GLU A 357 -3.02 13.29 20.02
C GLU A 357 -2.07 13.23 21.24
N PRO A 358 -1.07 14.13 21.34
CA PRO A 358 -0.78 15.26 20.46
C PRO A 358 0.13 14.93 19.26
N GLN A 359 0.46 13.65 19.00
CA GLN A 359 1.41 13.24 17.95
C GLN A 359 0.92 13.50 16.52
N ARG A 360 -0.39 13.50 16.32
CA ARG A 360 -1.02 13.93 15.07
C ARG A 360 -1.48 15.38 15.14
N ARG A 361 -1.59 16.04 13.98
CA ARG A 361 -2.16 17.39 13.88
C ARG A 361 -3.62 17.38 14.37
N ALA A 362 -4.00 18.38 15.15
CA ALA A 362 -5.39 18.57 15.59
C ALA A 362 -6.26 19.10 14.43
N GLY A 363 -7.57 18.85 14.49
CA GLY A 363 -8.54 19.45 13.58
C GLY A 363 -8.41 19.07 12.10
N MET A 364 -7.79 17.93 11.77
CA MET A 364 -7.63 17.49 10.37
C MET A 364 -8.98 17.17 9.71
N THR A 365 -9.31 17.92 8.66
CA THR A 365 -10.52 17.68 7.85
C THR A 365 -10.39 16.39 7.01
N ALA A 366 -11.53 15.86 6.52
CA ALA A 366 -11.51 14.73 5.60
C ALA A 366 -10.71 15.04 4.31
N SER A 367 -10.87 16.24 3.75
CA SER A 367 -10.08 16.67 2.58
C SER A 367 -8.58 16.63 2.86
N TYR A 368 -8.17 17.13 4.02
CA TYR A 368 -6.78 17.15 4.44
C TYR A 368 -6.17 15.74 4.56
N VAL A 369 -6.89 14.81 5.19
CA VAL A 369 -6.45 13.42 5.33
C VAL A 369 -6.45 12.71 3.97
N GLY A 370 -7.44 12.97 3.11
CA GLY A 370 -7.46 12.43 1.75
C GLY A 370 -6.25 12.86 0.94
N ASP A 371 -5.85 14.13 1.03
CA ASP A 371 -4.66 14.61 0.33
C ASP A 371 -3.35 14.08 0.93
N ALA A 372 -3.35 13.64 2.19
CA ALA A 372 -2.23 12.91 2.78
C ALA A 372 -2.12 11.49 2.22
N LEU A 373 -3.23 10.88 1.82
CA LEU A 373 -3.29 9.52 1.27
C LEU A 373 -3.09 9.45 -0.25
N ASP A 374 -3.11 10.60 -0.91
CA ASP A 374 -2.98 10.77 -2.36
C ASP A 374 -1.78 10.01 -2.97
N GLY A 375 -0.66 9.90 -2.24
CA GLY A 375 0.50 9.12 -2.71
C GLY A 375 0.28 7.61 -2.74
N PHE A 376 -0.68 7.07 -1.99
CA PHE A 376 -0.95 5.63 -1.94
C PHE A 376 -1.95 5.15 -3.00
N GLU A 377 -2.57 6.06 -3.76
CA GLU A 377 -3.56 5.67 -4.78
C GLU A 377 -2.94 4.78 -5.86
N GLU A 378 -1.68 5.03 -6.22
CA GLU A 378 -0.93 4.29 -7.23
C GLU A 378 -0.23 3.05 -6.66
N THR A 379 0.09 3.05 -5.36
CA THR A 379 0.93 2.02 -4.75
C THR A 379 0.16 0.94 -4.00
N ILE A 380 -1.13 1.14 -3.73
CA ILE A 380 -1.92 0.20 -2.92
C ILE A 380 -2.10 -1.16 -3.60
N ASP A 381 -2.21 -1.19 -4.94
CA ASP A 381 -2.27 -2.42 -5.72
C ASP A 381 -0.97 -3.22 -5.58
N PHE A 382 0.17 -2.53 -5.60
CA PHE A 382 1.48 -3.14 -5.35
C PHE A 382 1.60 -3.69 -3.93
N ILE A 383 1.23 -2.91 -2.90
CA ILE A 383 1.24 -3.40 -1.50
C ILE A 383 0.31 -4.61 -1.34
N PHE A 384 -0.82 -4.63 -2.03
CA PHE A 384 -1.76 -5.75 -2.01
C PHE A 384 -1.19 -7.01 -2.68
N ASP A 385 -0.49 -6.86 -3.81
CA ASP A 385 0.20 -7.97 -4.47
C ASP A 385 1.37 -8.49 -3.61
N LEU A 386 2.13 -7.59 -2.97
CA LEU A 386 3.20 -7.92 -2.01
C LEU A 386 2.71 -8.58 -0.72
N ALA A 387 1.50 -8.27 -0.26
CA ALA A 387 0.92 -8.97 0.87
C ALA A 387 0.79 -10.50 0.63
N GLY A 388 1.16 -10.97 -0.58
CA GLY A 388 1.50 -12.37 -0.83
C GLY A 388 0.28 -13.26 -0.86
N PHE A 389 -0.91 -12.65 -0.77
CA PHE A 389 -2.21 -13.29 -0.75
C PHE A 389 -2.53 -14.16 -1.97
N TRP A 390 -1.65 -14.18 -2.97
CA TRP A 390 -1.79 -14.91 -4.21
C TRP A 390 -0.53 -15.70 -4.57
N ALA A 391 0.64 -15.35 -4.04
CA ALA A 391 1.86 -16.16 -4.19
C ALA A 391 1.71 -17.51 -3.48
N PHE A 392 0.85 -17.58 -2.47
CA PHE A 392 0.44 -18.83 -1.83
C PHE A 392 -0.98 -19.26 -2.25
N TYR A 393 -1.49 -18.82 -3.40
CA TYR A 393 -2.67 -19.23 -4.24
C TYR A 393 -2.52 -20.41 -5.20
#